data_AF-A0A2S4HFY7-F1
#
_entry.id   AF-A0A2S4HFY7-F1
#
_cell.length_a   1.000
_cell.length_b   1.000
_cell.length_c   1.000
_cell.angle_alpha   90.00
_cell.angle_beta   90.00
_cell.angle_gamma   90.00
#
_symmetry.space_group_name_H-M   'P 1'
#
loop_
_entity.id
_entity.type
_entity.pdbx_description
1 polymer ?
#
loop_
_entity_poly.entity_id
_entity_poly.type
_entity_poly.pdbx_seq_one_letter_code
_entity_poly.pdbx_strand_id
1 'polypeptide(L)'
;MPDEKTKKIQDTAAALFNGYTEEKPYELWLSFDKKLAKEMSRFVVGDMYTRDVLPRTTRQLVAIAALSATGKQDELKLHIHAALNVGCAPKEIAEAIFQIGVYAGFPAMNNALLTLRTVLEDNGLWPLTQRANT
;
A
#
# COMPACT_ATOMS: atom_id res chain seq x y z
N MET A 1 -18.31 22.23 9.93
CA MET A 1 -17.71 21.62 8.72
C MET A 1 -16.25 21.33 9.02
N PRO A 2 -15.69 20.18 8.61
CA PRO A 2 -14.25 19.94 8.77
C PRO A 2 -13.46 21.00 8.01
N ASP A 3 -12.34 21.46 8.57
CA ASP A 3 -11.41 22.32 7.82
C ASP A 3 -10.82 21.57 6.61
N GLU A 4 -10.30 22.32 5.64
CA GLU A 4 -9.76 21.77 4.38
C GLU A 4 -8.68 20.70 4.62
N LYS A 5 -7.84 20.88 5.65
CA LYS A 5 -6.80 19.92 6.02
C LYS A 5 -7.40 18.60 6.52
N THR A 6 -8.45 18.68 7.34
CA THR A 6 -9.19 17.53 7.87
C THR A 6 -9.88 16.75 6.76
N LYS A 7 -10.46 17.46 5.77
CA LYS A 7 -11.03 16.82 4.59
C LYS A 7 -9.97 16.09 3.76
N LYS A 8 -8.82 16.73 3.49
CA LYS A 8 -7.71 16.09 2.75
C LYS A 8 -7.18 14.84 3.45
N ILE A 9 -7.14 14.83 4.78
CA ILE A 9 -6.79 13.65 5.59
C ILE A 9 -7.80 12.52 5.37
N GLN A 10 -9.09 12.82 5.51
CA GLN A 10 -10.17 11.84 5.34
C GLN A 10 -10.16 11.24 3.93
N ASP A 11 -10.05 12.09 2.91
CA ASP A 11 -10.01 11.67 1.50
C ASP A 11 -8.79 10.79 1.22
N THR A 12 -7.63 11.10 1.83
CA THR A 12 -6.41 10.28 1.68
C THR A 12 -6.56 8.93 2.38
N ALA A 13 -7.08 8.90 3.62
CA ALA A 13 -7.31 7.65 4.32
C ALA A 13 -8.32 6.75 3.59
N ALA A 14 -9.41 7.33 3.07
CA ALA A 14 -10.40 6.62 2.28
C ALA A 14 -9.79 6.04 1.00
N ALA A 15 -9.01 6.84 0.26
CA ALA A 15 -8.36 6.38 -0.96
C ALA A 15 -7.36 5.24 -0.74
N LEU A 16 -6.72 5.16 0.43
CA LEU A 16 -5.75 4.10 0.72
C LEU A 16 -6.42 2.82 1.23
N PHE A 17 -7.40 2.95 2.13
CA PHE A 17 -7.90 1.82 2.92
C PHE A 17 -9.31 1.36 2.56
N ASN A 18 -9.89 1.87 1.47
CA ASN A 18 -11.19 1.41 0.99
C ASN A 18 -11.17 -0.10 0.72
N GLY A 19 -12.17 -0.83 1.22
CA GLY A 19 -12.29 -2.28 1.03
C GLY A 19 -11.28 -3.15 1.79
N TYR A 20 -10.34 -2.57 2.56
CA TYR A 20 -9.42 -3.34 3.39
C TYR A 20 -10.10 -3.78 4.68
N THR A 21 -10.18 -5.10 4.90
CA THR A 21 -10.97 -5.73 5.98
C THR A 21 -10.16 -6.22 7.17
N GLU A 22 -8.84 -6.32 7.05
CA GLU A 22 -7.97 -6.71 8.16
C GLU A 22 -7.68 -5.52 9.08
N GLU A 23 -7.19 -5.82 10.29
CA GLU A 23 -6.82 -4.80 11.27
C GLU A 23 -5.74 -3.89 10.69
N LYS A 24 -6.01 -2.58 10.73
CA LYS A 24 -5.05 -1.56 10.27
C LYS A 24 -4.12 -1.19 11.42
N PRO A 25 -2.88 -0.75 11.15
CA PRO A 25 -1.96 -0.29 12.19
C PRO A 25 -2.57 0.77 13.12
N TYR A 26 -3.41 1.67 12.57
CA TYR A 26 -4.11 2.67 13.37
C TYR A 26 -5.06 2.07 14.43
N GLU A 27 -5.79 1.00 14.09
CA GLU A 27 -6.71 0.31 15.00
C GLU A 27 -5.94 -0.39 16.11
N LEU A 28 -4.83 -1.04 15.76
CA LEU A 28 -3.90 -1.62 16.73
C LEU A 28 -3.37 -0.54 17.68
N TRP A 29 -2.88 0.59 17.18
CA TRP A 29 -2.35 1.67 18.04
C TRP A 29 -3.40 2.25 18.97
N LEU A 30 -4.66 2.35 18.54
CA LEU A 30 -5.77 2.85 19.38
C LEU A 30 -5.99 1.99 20.62
N SER A 31 -5.69 0.69 20.55
CA SER A 31 -5.84 -0.23 21.68
C SER A 31 -4.81 0.01 22.81
N PHE A 32 -3.67 0.63 22.49
CA PHE A 32 -2.59 0.90 23.45
C PHE A 32 -2.52 2.36 23.89
N ASP A 33 -2.63 3.32 22.96
CA ASP A 33 -2.62 4.75 23.27
C ASP A 33 -3.42 5.54 22.23
N LYS A 34 -4.62 5.95 22.63
CA LYS A 34 -5.55 6.70 21.76
C LYS A 34 -5.02 8.06 21.33
N LYS A 35 -4.26 8.76 22.18
CA LYS A 35 -3.73 10.08 21.85
C LYS A 35 -2.59 9.94 20.86
N LEU A 36 -1.63 9.08 21.16
CA LEU A 36 -0.48 8.84 20.31
C LEU A 36 -0.89 8.26 18.94
N ALA A 37 -1.84 7.31 18.91
CA ALA A 37 -2.36 6.75 17.66
C ALA A 37 -2.92 7.83 16.72
N LYS A 38 -3.67 8.81 17.27
CA LYS A 38 -4.22 9.92 16.50
C LYS A 38 -3.13 10.86 15.99
N GLU A 39 -2.10 11.11 16.79
CA GLU A 39 -0.96 11.96 16.39
C GLU A 39 -0.14 11.31 15.28
N MET A 40 0.18 10.02 15.41
CA MET A 40 0.88 9.24 14.39
C MET A 40 0.09 9.15 13.09
N SER A 41 -1.20 8.81 13.16
CA SER A 41 -2.07 8.75 11.98
C SER A 41 -2.20 10.10 11.27
N ARG A 42 -2.34 11.19 12.04
CA ARG A 42 -2.37 12.55 11.47
C ARG A 42 -1.07 12.88 10.75
N PHE A 43 0.09 12.51 11.30
CA PHE A 43 1.36 12.73 10.63
C PHE A 43 1.47 11.90 9.34
N VAL A 44 1.22 10.59 9.40
CA VAL A 44 1.36 9.68 8.26
C VAL A 44 0.39 10.10 7.13
N VAL A 45 -0.90 10.16 7.43
CA VAL A 45 -1.91 10.46 6.40
C VAL A 45 -1.89 11.94 6.05
N GLY A 46 -1.88 12.81 7.05
CA GLY A 46 -2.14 14.24 6.89
C GLY A 46 -0.96 15.11 6.54
N ASP A 47 0.27 14.69 6.85
CA ASP A 47 1.47 15.47 6.55
C ASP A 47 2.40 14.74 5.55
N MET A 48 2.50 13.40 5.59
CA MET A 48 3.38 12.65 4.68
C MET A 48 2.70 12.29 3.35
N TYR A 49 1.51 11.68 3.40
CA TYR A 49 0.80 11.18 2.21
C TYR A 49 -0.04 12.23 1.48
N THR A 50 -0.30 13.40 2.08
CA THR A 50 -0.95 14.56 1.44
C THR A 50 -0.01 15.41 0.58
N ARG A 51 1.30 15.11 0.57
CA ARG A 51 2.29 15.83 -0.23
C ARG A 51 2.12 15.48 -1.70
N ASP A 52 2.07 16.48 -2.58
CA ASP A 52 1.76 16.28 -4.01
C ASP A 52 3.01 16.28 -4.91
N VAL A 53 4.21 16.13 -4.34
CA VAL A 53 5.49 16.08 -5.08
C VAL A 53 5.63 14.81 -5.93
N LEU A 54 5.06 13.69 -5.46
CA LEU A 54 5.00 12.42 -6.19
C LEU A 54 3.54 11.97 -6.30
N PRO A 55 3.13 11.39 -7.46
CA PRO A 55 1.85 10.74 -7.59
C PRO A 55 1.63 9.67 -6.51
N ARG A 56 0.37 9.46 -6.12
CA ARG A 56 0.00 8.45 -5.12
C ARG A 56 0.43 7.04 -5.54
N THR A 57 0.30 6.72 -6.82
CA THR A 57 0.75 5.44 -7.40
C THR A 57 2.25 5.24 -7.20
N THR A 58 3.08 6.22 -7.56
CA THR A 58 4.53 6.18 -7.35
C THR A 58 4.90 6.00 -5.88
N ARG A 59 4.20 6.69 -4.96
CA ARG A 59 4.44 6.54 -3.51
C ARG A 59 4.17 5.12 -3.04
N GLN A 60 3.10 4.49 -3.52
CA GLN A 60 2.79 3.11 -3.16
C GLN A 60 3.81 2.13 -3.74
N LEU A 61 4.27 2.33 -4.98
CA LEU A 61 5.34 1.49 -5.55
C LEU A 61 6.65 1.61 -4.75
N VAL A 62 7.00 2.80 -4.26
CA VAL A 62 8.15 2.99 -3.37
C VAL A 62 7.98 2.24 -2.05
N ALA A 63 6.80 2.32 -1.41
CA ALA A 63 6.52 1.59 -0.18
C ALA A 63 6.60 0.07 -0.41
N ILE A 64 5.97 -0.44 -1.47
CA ILE A 64 6.00 -1.85 -1.86
C ILE A 64 7.44 -2.33 -2.08
N ALA A 65 8.26 -1.57 -2.80
CA ALA A 65 9.66 -1.89 -3.02
C ALA A 65 10.43 -2.02 -1.70
N ALA A 66 10.27 -1.05 -0.80
CA ALA A 66 10.94 -1.05 0.51
C ALA A 66 10.49 -2.22 1.41
N LEU A 67 9.18 -2.49 1.47
CA LEU A 67 8.60 -3.56 2.30
C LEU A 67 8.94 -4.95 1.74
N SER A 68 9.02 -5.08 0.42
CA SER A 68 9.50 -6.30 -0.24
C SER A 68 10.96 -6.56 0.09
N ALA A 69 11.82 -5.55 -0.03
CA ALA A 69 13.25 -5.67 0.28
C ALA A 69 13.53 -5.99 1.76
N THR A 70 12.69 -5.50 2.67
CA THR A 70 12.83 -5.70 4.12
C THR A 70 12.05 -6.90 4.67
N GLY A 71 11.33 -7.62 3.81
CA GLY A 71 10.56 -8.81 4.19
C GLY A 71 9.48 -8.53 5.23
N LYS A 72 8.68 -7.48 5.02
CA LYS A 72 7.58 -7.07 5.92
C LYS A 72 6.23 -7.39 5.28
N GLN A 73 5.84 -8.66 5.28
CA GLN A 73 4.72 -9.18 4.47
C GLN A 73 3.37 -8.61 4.87
N ASP A 74 3.08 -8.43 6.16
CA ASP A 74 1.79 -7.91 6.62
C ASP A 74 1.59 -6.45 6.17
N GLU A 75 2.62 -5.62 6.34
CA GLU A 75 2.63 -4.24 5.85
C GLU A 75 2.63 -4.21 4.30
N LEU A 76 3.36 -5.11 3.65
CA LEU A 76 3.37 -5.24 2.20
C LEU A 76 1.96 -5.53 1.67
N LYS A 77 1.22 -6.44 2.32
CA LYS A 77 -0.16 -6.79 1.96
C LYS A 77 -1.03 -5.53 1.98
N LEU A 78 -1.00 -4.78 3.09
CA LEU A 78 -1.73 -3.51 3.24
C LEU A 78 -1.40 -2.52 2.11
N HIS A 79 -0.11 -2.37 1.79
CA HIS A 79 0.36 -1.45 0.77
C HIS A 79 0.01 -1.89 -0.67
N ILE A 80 -0.09 -3.20 -0.94
CA ILE A 80 -0.59 -3.70 -2.23
C ILE A 80 -2.07 -3.35 -2.41
N HIS A 81 -2.91 -3.55 -1.39
CA HIS A 81 -4.31 -3.10 -1.46
C HIS A 81 -4.41 -1.59 -1.69
N ALA A 82 -3.60 -0.81 -0.96
CA ALA A 82 -3.56 0.64 -1.12
C ALA A 82 -3.10 1.05 -2.54
N ALA A 83 -2.12 0.35 -3.12
CA ALA A 83 -1.66 0.57 -4.49
C ALA A 83 -2.77 0.35 -5.51
N LEU A 84 -3.53 -0.74 -5.39
CA LEU A 84 -4.67 -1.03 -6.26
C LEU A 84 -5.75 0.05 -6.15
N ASN A 85 -6.07 0.49 -4.93
CA ASN A 85 -7.07 1.53 -4.68
C ASN A 85 -6.70 2.89 -5.30
N VAL A 86 -5.41 3.24 -5.32
CA VAL A 86 -4.93 4.49 -5.94
C VAL A 86 -4.63 4.36 -7.43
N GLY A 87 -4.91 3.19 -8.03
CA GLY A 87 -4.87 2.98 -9.48
C GLY A 87 -3.61 2.36 -10.04
N CYS A 88 -2.72 1.77 -9.23
CA CYS A 88 -1.60 0.98 -9.76
C CYS A 88 -2.14 -0.27 -10.46
N ALA A 89 -1.66 -0.55 -11.67
CA ALA A 89 -1.98 -1.81 -12.34
C ALA A 89 -1.26 -2.98 -11.65
N PRO A 90 -1.87 -4.17 -11.53
CA PRO A 90 -1.20 -5.35 -10.96
C PRO A 90 0.15 -5.67 -11.60
N LYS A 91 0.31 -5.42 -12.90
CA LYS A 91 1.57 -5.59 -13.63
C LYS A 91 2.66 -4.61 -13.19
N GLU A 92 2.31 -3.36 -12.88
CA GLU A 92 3.27 -2.37 -12.37
C GLU A 92 3.76 -2.74 -10.97
N ILE A 93 2.87 -3.26 -10.13
CA ILE A 93 3.23 -3.76 -8.79
C ILE A 93 4.16 -4.97 -8.92
N ALA A 94 3.84 -5.92 -9.79
CA ALA A 94 4.69 -7.08 -10.04
C ALA A 94 6.09 -6.67 -10.56
N GLU A 95 6.17 -5.73 -11.49
CA GLU A 95 7.43 -5.21 -12.04
C GLU A 95 8.30 -4.57 -10.96
N ALA A 96 7.71 -3.74 -10.08
CA ALA A 96 8.44 -3.14 -8.96
C ALA A 96 9.00 -4.22 -8.02
N ILE A 97 8.23 -5.28 -7.75
CA ILE A 97 8.70 -6.42 -6.94
C ILE A 97 9.81 -7.20 -7.65
N PHE A 98 9.73 -7.43 -8.97
CA PHE A 98 10.78 -8.12 -9.72
C PHE A 98 12.14 -7.41 -9.63
N GLN A 99 12.16 -6.07 -9.67
CA GLN A 99 13.41 -5.32 -9.49
C GLN A 99 14.08 -5.59 -8.14
N ILE A 100 13.31 -5.94 -7.09
CA ILE A 100 13.85 -6.28 -5.77
C ILE A 100 14.73 -7.53 -5.81
N GLY A 101 14.53 -8.42 -6.79
CA GLY A 101 15.43 -9.56 -7.01
C GLY A 101 16.89 -9.13 -7.21
N VAL A 102 17.12 -8.00 -7.88
CA VAL A 102 18.46 -7.45 -8.15
C VAL A 102 19.09 -6.84 -6.91
N TYR A 103 18.30 -6.14 -6.08
CA TYR A 103 18.83 -5.32 -4.99
C TYR A 103 18.79 -6.01 -3.61
N ALA A 104 17.84 -6.91 -3.38
CA ALA A 104 17.65 -7.60 -2.10
C ALA A 104 17.59 -9.14 -2.24
N GLY A 105 17.79 -9.66 -3.46
CA GLY A 105 17.86 -11.08 -3.75
C GLY A 105 16.50 -11.73 -4.06
N PHE A 106 16.55 -12.83 -4.82
CA PHE A 106 15.36 -13.57 -5.26
C PHE A 106 14.48 -14.12 -4.14
N PRO A 107 14.98 -14.53 -2.96
CA PRO A 107 14.10 -14.96 -1.86
C PRO A 107 13.14 -13.86 -1.41
N ALA A 108 13.61 -12.62 -1.28
CA ALA A 108 12.78 -11.47 -0.90
C ALA A 108 11.72 -11.18 -1.98
N MET A 109 12.15 -11.15 -3.25
CA MET A 109 11.27 -11.02 -4.41
C MET A 109 10.18 -12.10 -4.44
N ASN A 110 10.54 -13.37 -4.32
CA ASN A 110 9.60 -14.49 -4.37
C ASN A 110 8.55 -14.42 -3.26
N ASN A 111 8.98 -14.11 -2.03
CA ASN A 111 8.06 -13.94 -0.90
C ASN A 111 7.08 -12.78 -1.15
N ALA A 112 7.55 -11.66 -1.69
CA ALA A 112 6.71 -10.52 -2.04
C ALA A 112 5.73 -10.83 -3.19
N LEU A 113 6.16 -11.58 -4.21
CA LEU A 113 5.29 -12.03 -5.31
C LEU A 113 4.20 -12.98 -4.82
N LEU A 114 4.50 -13.84 -3.83
CA LEU A 114 3.48 -14.67 -3.18
C LEU A 114 2.43 -13.81 -2.46
N THR A 115 2.86 -12.80 -1.70
CA THR A 115 1.94 -11.83 -1.07
C THR A 115 1.08 -11.11 -2.10
N LEU A 116 1.67 -10.63 -3.21
CA LEU A 116 0.92 -10.02 -4.31
C LEU A 116 -0.12 -10.97 -4.89
N ARG A 117 0.27 -12.22 -5.19
CA ARG A 117 -0.67 -13.21 -5.73
C ARG A 117 -1.86 -13.41 -4.81
N THR A 118 -1.64 -13.60 -3.51
CA THR A 118 -2.72 -13.75 -2.53
C THR A 118 -3.68 -12.55 -2.55
N VAL A 119 -3.15 -11.32 -2.54
CA VAL A 119 -4.01 -10.13 -2.63
C VAL A 119 -4.79 -10.09 -3.94
N LEU A 120 -4.17 -10.44 -5.07
CA LEU A 120 -4.87 -10.46 -6.36
C LEU A 120 -5.95 -11.56 -6.41
N GLU A 121 -5.71 -12.72 -5.82
CA GLU A 121 -6.72 -13.80 -5.67
C GLU A 121 -7.90 -13.31 -4.84
N ASP A 122 -7.64 -12.70 -3.68
CA ASP A 122 -8.68 -12.14 -2.77
C ASP A 122 -9.56 -11.09 -3.46
N ASN A 123 -9.01 -10.37 -4.45
CA ASN A 123 -9.71 -9.32 -5.21
C ASN A 123 -10.25 -9.79 -6.57
N GLY A 124 -10.13 -11.08 -6.92
CA GLY A 124 -10.57 -11.60 -8.23
C GLY A 124 -9.79 -11.05 -9.43
N LEU A 125 -8.55 -10.61 -9.21
CA LEU A 125 -7.63 -10.03 -10.20
C LEU A 125 -6.56 -11.03 -10.68
N TRP A 126 -6.64 -12.29 -10.23
CA TRP A 126 -5.73 -13.38 -10.60
C TRP A 126 -6.47 -14.47 -11.41
N PRO A 127 -5.84 -15.08 -12.44
CA PRO A 127 -4.51 -14.79 -12.97
C PRO A 127 -4.45 -13.42 -13.66
N LEU A 128 -3.24 -12.87 -13.77
CA LEU A 128 -3.00 -11.70 -14.63
C LEU A 128 -3.31 -12.09 -16.07
N THR A 129 -4.55 -11.88 -16.52
CA THR A 129 -4.93 -12.15 -17.90
C THR A 129 -4.13 -11.23 -18.81
N GLN A 130 -3.49 -11.81 -19.83
CA GLN A 130 -2.92 -11.02 -20.92
C GLN A 130 -4.08 -10.31 -21.63
N ARG A 131 -4.34 -9.04 -21.30
CA ARG A 131 -4.92 -8.16 -22.33
C ARG A 131 -3.85 -8.02 -23.41
N ALA A 132 -4.23 -8.45 -24.60
CA ALA A 132 -3.41 -8.46 -25.81
C ALA A 132 -2.58 -7.18 -25.91
N ASN A 133 -1.29 -7.36 -26.19
CA ASN A 133 -0.49 -6.29 -26.76
C ASN A 133 -1.23 -5.77 -28.00
N THR A 134 -1.73 -4.54 -27.93
CA THR A 134 -1.96 -3.69 -29.10
C THR A 134 -0.99 -2.54 -29.00
#